data_AF-B4ENA9-F1
#
_entry.id   AF-B4ENA9-F1
#
_cell.length_a   1.000
_cell.length_b   1.000
_cell.length_c   1.000
_cell.angle_alpha   90.00
_cell.angle_beta   90.00
_cell.angle_gamma   90.00
#
_symmetry.space_group_name_H-M   'P 1'
#
loop_
_entity.id
_entity.type
_entity.pdbx_description
1 polymer ?
#
loop_
_entity_poly.entity_id
_entity_poly.type
_entity_poly.pdbx_seq_one_letter_code
_entity_poly.pdbx_strand_id
1 'polypeptide(L)'
;MERNTMRVQDVSVRAAGPRAMPDAGPVLGLGDPRDRQVIADALRALLHERSEALSFAMRMADACGRSRPDAADFALTDIIRLARIVERIERDGAAEPAAFSAGAR
;
A
#
# COMPACT_ATOMS: atom_id res chain seq x y z
N MET A 1 -31.09 -49.18 12.78
CA MET A 1 -31.29 -48.33 11.59
C MET A 1 -31.39 -46.90 12.08
N GLU A 2 -30.38 -46.07 11.84
CA GLU A 2 -30.48 -44.62 11.99
C GLU A 2 -29.51 -44.00 11.00
N ARG A 3 -30.05 -43.37 9.95
CA ARG A 3 -29.30 -42.60 8.97
C ARG A 3 -29.48 -41.14 9.36
N ASN A 4 -28.49 -40.57 10.04
CA ASN A 4 -28.47 -39.13 10.29
C ASN A 4 -27.97 -38.43 9.02
N THR A 5 -28.93 -37.91 8.25
CA THR A 5 -28.69 -37.14 7.02
C THR A 5 -28.14 -35.76 7.36
N MET A 6 -26.85 -35.58 7.10
CA MET A 6 -26.16 -34.30 7.11
C MET A 6 -26.80 -33.36 6.08
N ARG A 7 -27.42 -32.26 6.53
CA ARG A 7 -27.95 -31.22 5.62
C ARG A 7 -26.79 -30.37 5.11
N VAL A 8 -26.47 -30.54 3.83
CA VAL A 8 -25.62 -29.63 3.08
C VAL A 8 -26.39 -28.33 2.89
N GLN A 9 -25.85 -27.22 3.42
CA GLN A 9 -26.41 -25.90 3.17
C GLN A 9 -26.07 -25.49 1.74
N ASP A 10 -27.13 -25.17 0.99
CA ASP A 10 -27.08 -24.77 -0.40
C ASP A 10 -26.48 -23.36 -0.51
N VAL A 11 -25.21 -23.26 -0.92
CA VAL A 11 -24.56 -21.99 -1.23
C VAL A 11 -25.12 -21.50 -2.55
N SER A 12 -26.10 -20.60 -2.48
CA SER A 12 -26.57 -19.83 -3.63
C SER A 12 -25.44 -18.93 -4.14
N VAL A 13 -24.77 -19.35 -5.21
CA VAL A 13 -23.83 -18.51 -5.97
C VAL A 13 -24.64 -17.39 -6.62
N ARG A 14 -24.54 -16.18 -6.06
CA ARG A 14 -25.14 -14.99 -6.64
C ARG A 14 -24.38 -14.66 -7.93
N ALA A 15 -25.04 -14.84 -9.07
CA ALA A 15 -24.50 -14.50 -10.38
C ALA A 15 -24.05 -13.04 -10.40
N ALA A 16 -22.78 -12.81 -10.70
CA ALA A 16 -22.21 -11.49 -10.90
C ALA A 16 -22.84 -10.88 -12.17
N GLY A 17 -23.59 -9.79 -12.00
CA GLY A 17 -23.93 -8.90 -13.11
C GLY A 17 -22.67 -8.32 -13.76
N PRO A 18 -22.81 -7.58 -14.89
CA PRO A 18 -21.67 -6.99 -15.57
C PRO A 18 -20.91 -6.14 -14.56
N ARG A 19 -19.66 -6.53 -14.27
CA ARG A 19 -18.75 -5.71 -13.46
C ARG A 19 -18.63 -4.38 -14.17
N ALA A 20 -19.31 -3.36 -13.67
CA ALA A 20 -18.92 -1.99 -13.93
C ALA A 20 -17.42 -1.94 -13.63
N MET A 21 -16.61 -1.56 -14.63
CA MET A 21 -15.21 -1.27 -14.38
C MET A 21 -15.20 -0.28 -13.21
N PRO A 22 -14.57 -0.62 -12.06
CA PRO A 22 -14.42 0.36 -11.00
C PRO A 22 -13.72 1.53 -11.65
N ASP A 23 -14.35 2.70 -11.54
CA ASP A 23 -13.76 3.97 -11.90
C ASP A 23 -12.30 3.92 -11.45
N ALA A 24 -11.38 4.26 -12.35
CA ALA A 24 -9.95 4.16 -12.12
C ALA A 24 -9.59 5.22 -11.06
N GLY A 25 -9.92 4.91 -9.81
CA GLY A 25 -9.52 5.66 -8.65
C GLY A 25 -7.99 5.77 -8.64
N PRO A 26 -7.43 6.63 -7.77
CA PRO A 26 -5.99 6.84 -7.68
C PRO A 26 -5.29 5.49 -7.74
N VAL A 27 -4.23 5.34 -8.54
CA VAL A 27 -3.57 4.07 -8.91
C VAL A 27 -3.31 3.09 -7.73
N LEU A 28 -3.36 3.59 -6.50
CA LEU A 28 -3.15 2.86 -5.25
C LEU A 28 -4.42 2.69 -4.38
N GLY A 29 -5.60 3.10 -4.84
CA GLY A 29 -6.86 3.04 -4.09
C GLY A 29 -6.90 3.94 -2.84
N LEU A 30 -6.04 4.94 -2.76
CA LEU A 30 -5.76 5.73 -1.56
C LEU A 30 -6.77 6.86 -1.29
N GLY A 31 -8.07 6.56 -1.38
CA GLY A 31 -9.14 7.53 -1.13
C GLY A 31 -9.34 7.85 0.37
N ASP A 32 -9.19 6.86 1.25
CA ASP A 32 -9.34 7.03 2.71
C ASP A 32 -8.02 7.54 3.32
N PRO A 33 -8.03 8.61 4.15
CA PRO A 33 -6.85 9.07 4.88
C PRO A 33 -6.24 8.00 5.80
N ARG A 34 -7.04 7.07 6.33
CA ARG A 34 -6.53 5.97 7.16
C ARG A 34 -5.69 5.00 6.35
N ASP A 35 -6.11 4.68 5.12
CA ASP A 35 -5.34 3.82 4.22
C ASP A 35 -4.01 4.48 3.85
N ARG A 36 -4.04 5.79 3.57
CA ARG A 36 -2.83 6.58 3.30
C ARG A 36 -1.87 6.59 4.48
N GLN A 37 -2.37 6.73 5.70
CA GLN A 37 -1.56 6.66 6.92
C GLN A 37 -0.89 5.28 7.08
N VAL A 38 -1.66 4.20 6.92
CA VAL A 38 -1.13 2.81 7.01
C VAL A 38 -0.03 2.59 5.97
N ILE A 39 -0.23 3.04 4.74
CA ILE A 39 0.80 2.91 3.69
C ILE A 39 2.03 3.78 4.00
N ALA A 40 1.85 4.99 4.53
CA ALA A 40 2.97 5.83 4.93
C ALA A 40 3.79 5.18 6.07
N ASP A 41 3.13 4.58 7.05
CA ASP A 41 3.78 3.84 8.14
C ASP A 41 4.53 2.62 7.60
N ALA A 42 3.91 1.85 6.70
CA ALA A 42 4.53 0.69 6.07
C ALA A 42 5.77 1.07 5.22
N LEU A 43 5.70 2.16 4.45
CA LEU A 43 6.84 2.65 3.66
C LEU A 43 7.97 3.14 4.56
N ARG A 44 7.68 3.75 5.71
CA ARG A 44 8.70 4.14 6.70
C ARG A 44 9.39 2.92 7.31
N ALA A 45 8.62 1.91 7.71
CA ALA A 45 9.18 0.66 8.22
C ALA A 45 10.06 -0.03 7.18
N LEU A 46 9.57 -0.17 5.94
CA LEU A 46 10.29 -0.82 4.86
C LEU A 46 11.57 -0.05 4.49
N LEU A 47 11.54 1.28 4.49
CA LEU A 47 12.72 2.11 4.25
C LEU A 47 13.79 1.85 5.32
N HIS A 48 13.39 1.75 6.59
CA HIS A 48 14.31 1.48 7.69
C HIS A 48 14.97 0.11 7.54
N GLU A 49 14.18 -0.96 7.42
CA GLU A 49 14.68 -2.33 7.32
C GLU A 49 15.62 -2.52 6.12
N ARG A 50 15.27 -1.95 4.96
CA ARG A 50 16.10 -2.07 3.76
C ARG A 50 17.35 -1.20 3.80
N SER A 51 17.31 -0.07 4.51
CA SER A 51 18.51 0.74 4.76
C SER A 51 19.50 -0.01 5.66
N GLU A 52 18.98 -0.71 6.68
CA GLU A 52 19.82 -1.59 7.51
C GLU A 52 20.41 -2.75 6.69
N ALA A 53 19.61 -3.39 5.85
CA ALA A 53 20.08 -4.45 4.97
C ALA A 53 21.20 -3.96 4.02
N LEU A 54 21.07 -2.76 3.46
CA LEU A 54 22.12 -2.13 2.64
C LEU A 54 23.39 -1.90 3.46
N SER A 55 23.27 -1.39 4.68
CA SER A 55 24.41 -1.18 5.58
C SER A 55 25.14 -2.50 5.86
N PHE A 56 24.41 -3.58 6.14
CA PHE A 56 25.00 -4.90 6.31
C PHE A 56 25.74 -5.38 5.05
N ALA A 57 25.14 -5.19 3.88
CA ALA A 57 25.75 -5.57 2.62
C ALA A 57 27.00 -4.74 2.28
N MET A 58 27.00 -3.43 2.57
CA MET A 58 28.18 -2.57 2.42
C MET A 58 29.34 -3.04 3.30
N ARG A 59 29.08 -3.33 4.59
CA ARG A 59 30.13 -3.86 5.49
C ARG A 59 30.69 -5.19 5.00
N MET A 60 29.84 -6.07 4.48
CA MET A 60 30.26 -7.35 3.92
C MET A 60 31.12 -7.15 2.65
N ALA A 61 30.69 -6.25 1.77
CA ALA A 61 31.45 -5.91 0.56
C ALA A 61 32.84 -5.37 0.92
N ASP A 62 32.92 -4.47 1.90
CA ASP A 62 34.18 -3.92 2.41
C ASP A 62 35.08 -5.03 2.99
N ALA A 63 34.53 -5.91 3.83
CA ALA A 63 35.28 -7.01 4.44
C ALA A 63 35.80 -8.02 3.41
N CYS A 64 35.06 -8.24 2.32
CA CYS A 64 35.43 -9.18 1.26
C CYS A 64 36.20 -8.53 0.09
N GLY A 65 36.47 -7.21 0.13
CA GLY A 65 37.11 -6.49 -0.97
C GLY A 65 36.30 -6.49 -2.27
N ARG A 66 34.96 -6.51 -2.17
CA ARG A 66 34.03 -6.52 -3.31
C ARG A 66 33.47 -5.11 -3.56
N SER A 67 32.94 -4.89 -4.76
CA SER A 67 32.19 -3.68 -5.08
C SER A 67 30.98 -3.53 -4.14
N ARG A 68 30.76 -2.30 -3.66
CA ARG A 68 29.60 -1.98 -2.83
C ARG A 68 28.31 -2.03 -3.65
N PRO A 69 27.20 -2.55 -3.10
CA PRO A 69 25.91 -2.50 -3.75
C PRO A 69 25.35 -1.07 -3.78
N ASP A 70 24.48 -0.80 -4.76
CA ASP A 70 23.79 0.47 -4.91
C ASP A 70 22.49 0.51 -4.08
N ALA A 71 22.01 1.70 -3.75
CA ALA A 71 20.73 1.88 -3.05
C ALA A 71 19.53 1.34 -3.87
N ALA A 72 19.63 1.32 -5.20
CA ALA A 72 18.63 0.73 -6.08
C ALA A 72 18.52 -0.79 -5.92
N ASP A 73 19.62 -1.49 -5.58
CA ASP A 73 19.61 -2.94 -5.31
C ASP A 73 18.73 -3.29 -4.11
N PHE A 74 18.47 -2.32 -3.22
CA PHE A 74 17.59 -2.42 -2.05
C PHE A 74 16.27 -1.66 -2.25
N ALA A 75 16.01 -1.17 -3.47
CA ALA A 75 14.84 -0.36 -3.86
C ALA A 75 14.58 0.87 -2.98
N LEU A 76 15.61 1.44 -2.34
CA LEU A 76 15.44 2.61 -1.47
C LEU A 76 14.88 3.81 -2.27
N THR A 77 15.35 3.99 -3.50
CA THR A 77 14.88 5.03 -4.42
C THR A 77 13.38 4.89 -4.73
N ASP A 78 12.91 3.67 -4.96
CA ASP A 78 11.49 3.42 -5.23
C ASP A 78 10.62 3.64 -3.99
N ILE A 79 11.07 3.20 -2.82
CA ILE A 79 10.36 3.40 -1.56
C ILE A 79 10.22 4.90 -1.25
N ILE A 80 11.30 5.66 -1.41
CA ILE A 80 11.28 7.13 -1.23
C ILE A 80 10.34 7.78 -2.25
N ARG A 81 10.36 7.33 -3.51
CA ARG A 81 9.45 7.84 -4.55
C ARG A 81 7.99 7.57 -4.18
N LEU A 82 7.66 6.36 -3.73
CA LEU A 82 6.32 6.00 -3.29
C LEU A 82 5.89 6.80 -2.06
N ALA A 83 6.76 6.96 -1.07
CA ALA A 83 6.46 7.76 0.13
C ALA A 83 6.10 9.21 -0.23
N ARG A 84 6.86 9.83 -1.14
CA ARG A 84 6.57 11.18 -1.65
C ARG A 84 5.24 11.28 -2.42
N ILE A 85 4.85 10.22 -3.13
CA ILE A 85 3.54 10.16 -3.80
C ILE A 85 2.43 10.17 -2.75
N VAL A 86 2.54 9.34 -1.72
CA VAL A 86 1.55 9.28 -0.62
C VAL A 86 1.47 10.61 0.12
N GLU A 87 2.61 11.22 0.47
CA GLU A 87 2.68 12.55 1.11
C GLU A 87 2.04 13.65 0.26
N ARG A 88 2.19 13.57 -1.07
CA ARG A 88 1.55 14.53 -1.98
C ARG A 88 0.03 14.35 -1.99
N ILE A 89 -0.45 13.11 -2.07
CA ILE A 89 -1.89 12.81 -2.04
C ILE A 89 -2.52 13.29 -0.73
N GLU A 90 -1.85 13.09 0.41
CA GLU A 90 -2.28 13.63 1.72
C GLU A 90 -2.43 15.16 1.70
N ARG A 91 -1.42 15.87 1.19
CA ARG A 91 -1.47 17.34 1.10
C ARG A 91 -2.56 17.85 0.17
N ASP A 92 -2.75 17.20 -0.98
CA ASP A 92 -3.73 17.60 -1.99
C ASP A 92 -5.16 17.26 -1.52
N GLY A 93 -5.36 16.11 -0.88
CA GLY A 93 -6.64 15.71 -0.28
C GLY A 93 -7.04 16.55 0.94
N ALA A 94 -6.06 17.12 1.66
CA ALA A 94 -6.31 18.06 2.76
C ALA A 94 -6.73 19.48 2.28
N ALA A 95 -6.57 19.80 1.00
CA ALA A 95 -6.96 21.09 0.42
C ALA A 95 -8.44 21.16 -0.03
N GLU A 96 -9.06 20.01 -0.34
CA GLU A 96 -10.47 19.89 -0.75
C GLU A 96 -11.57 20.11 0.33
N PRO A 97 -11.37 19.95 1.66
CA PRO A 97 -12.47 20.03 2.62
C PRO A 97 -12.93 21.47 2.91
N ALA A 98 -12.26 22.51 2.39
CA ALA A 98 -12.62 23.91 2.67
C ALA A 98 -13.71 24.49 1.74
N ALA A 99 -14.05 23.83 0.63
CA ALA A 99 -14.95 24.39 -0.39
C ALA A 99 -16.43 23.98 -0.24
N PHE A 100 -16.74 22.93 0.52
CA PHE A 100 -18.08 22.32 0.51
C PHE A 100 -19.02 22.71 1.68
N SER A 101 -18.64 23.64 2.56
CA SER A 101 -19.47 24.03 3.73
C SER A 101 -20.10 25.43 3.66
N ALA A 102 -20.11 26.10 2.51
CA ALA A 102 -20.72 27.42 2.34
C ALA A 102 -22.02 27.34 1.52
N GLY A 103 -23.08 26.75 2.09
CA GLY A 103 -24.34 26.62 1.34
C GLY A 103 -25.51 25.98 2.07
N ALA A 104 -25.81 26.42 3.29
CA ALA A 104 -27.13 26.21 3.88
C ALA A 104 -27.50 27.44 4.72
N ARG A 105 -28.30 28.33 4.13
CA ARG A 105 -29.13 29.31 4.83
C ARG A 105 -30.56 29.10 4.38
#